data_AF-A8W7D2-F1
#
_entry.id   AF-A8W7D2-F1
#
_cell.length_a   1.000
_cell.length_b   1.000
_cell.length_c   1.000
_cell.angle_alpha   90.00
_cell.angle_beta   90.00
_cell.angle_gamma   90.00
#
_symmetry.space_group_name_H-M   'P 1'
#
loop_
_entity.id
_entity.type
_entity.pdbx_description
1 polymer ?
#
loop_
_entity_poly.entity_id
_entity_poly.type
_entity_poly.pdbx_seq_one_letter_code
_entity_poly.pdbx_strand_id
1 'polypeptide(L)'
;TSKMFEILFHRNSQHYTLDFLSPKTFQQILEYAYTATLQAKAEDLDDLLYAAEILEIEYLEEQCLKILETIQASDDNDTEATMAEGGAEEEEDRKARY
;
A
#
# COMPACT_ATOMS: atom_id res chain seq x y z
N THR A 1 -16.59 2.00 10.59
CA THR A 1 -17.04 1.21 11.76
C THR A 1 -16.78 -0.26 11.46
N SER A 2 -16.23 -1.05 12.40
CA SER A 2 -15.90 -2.47 12.19
C SER A 2 -17.10 -3.36 12.49
N LYS A 3 -17.55 -4.16 11.51
CA LYS A 3 -18.66 -5.11 11.69
C LYS A 3 -18.27 -6.26 12.62
N MET A 4 -17.01 -6.68 12.60
CA MET A 4 -16.52 -7.75 13.48
C MET A 4 -16.58 -7.35 14.96
N PHE A 5 -16.23 -6.10 15.32
CA PHE A 5 -16.40 -5.63 16.70
C PHE A 5 -17.86 -5.55 17.10
N GLU A 6 -18.76 -5.14 16.20
CA GLU A 6 -20.19 -5.19 16.51
C GLU A 6 -20.63 -6.62 16.85
N ILE A 7 -20.24 -7.62 16.06
CA ILE A 7 -20.54 -9.04 16.33
C ILE A 7 -19.93 -9.51 17.66
N LEU A 8 -18.66 -9.19 17.92
CA LEU A 8 -17.99 -9.58 19.16
C LEU A 8 -18.68 -8.98 20.39
N PHE A 9 -19.06 -7.71 20.33
CA PHE A 9 -19.68 -7.00 21.46
C PHE A 9 -21.10 -7.47 21.78
N HIS A 10 -21.79 -8.21 20.90
CA HIS A 10 -23.06 -8.87 21.23
C HIS A 10 -22.92 -9.92 22.35
N ARG A 11 -21.72 -10.48 22.56
CA ARG A 11 -21.49 -11.55 23.55
C ARG A 11 -21.32 -11.05 25.00
N ASN A 12 -21.49 -9.75 25.29
CA ASN A 12 -21.44 -9.16 26.65
C ASN A 12 -20.29 -9.70 27.52
N SER A 13 -19.08 -9.73 26.95
CA SER A 13 -17.85 -10.06 27.68
C SER A 13 -17.13 -8.78 28.09
N GLN A 14 -16.45 -8.81 29.24
CA GLN A 14 -15.54 -7.70 29.62
C GLN A 14 -14.24 -7.72 28.81
N HIS A 15 -13.84 -8.87 28.29
CA HIS A 15 -12.58 -9.05 27.56
C HIS A 15 -12.78 -9.83 26.27
N TYR A 16 -12.07 -9.38 25.24
CA TYR A 16 -11.99 -10.02 23.93
C TYR A 16 -10.51 -10.24 23.61
N THR A 17 -10.18 -11.42 23.08
CA THR A 17 -8.84 -11.75 22.64
C THR A 17 -8.85 -11.86 21.13
N LEU A 18 -7.88 -11.23 20.48
CA LEU A 18 -7.65 -11.30 19.05
C LEU A 18 -6.28 -11.93 18.84
N ASP A 19 -6.25 -13.08 18.19
CA ASP A 19 -5.07 -13.94 18.00
C ASP A 19 -4.57 -13.98 16.54
N PHE A 20 -5.26 -13.26 15.64
CA PHE A 20 -4.94 -13.16 14.22
C PHE A 20 -4.09 -11.95 13.84
N LEU A 21 -3.79 -11.06 14.79
CA LEU A 21 -2.99 -9.86 14.54
C LEU A 21 -2.01 -9.58 15.67
N SER A 22 -0.92 -8.89 15.33
CA SER A 22 0.08 -8.48 16.32
C SER A 22 -0.43 -7.31 17.18
N PRO A 23 0.11 -7.11 18.40
CA PRO A 23 -0.21 -5.94 19.22
C PRO A 23 0.06 -4.60 18.51
N LYS A 24 1.12 -4.57 17.68
CA LYS A 24 1.49 -3.39 16.88
C LYS A 24 0.40 -3.06 15.85
N THR A 25 -0.03 -4.07 15.09
CA THR A 25 -1.10 -3.94 14.08
C THR A 25 -2.40 -3.49 14.75
N PHE A 26 -2.76 -4.10 15.88
CA PHE A 26 -3.96 -3.71 16.62
C PHE A 26 -3.91 -2.24 17.08
N GLN A 27 -2.76 -1.78 17.57
CA GLN A 27 -2.60 -0.39 17.99
C GLN A 27 -2.80 0.58 16.81
N GLN A 28 -2.26 0.29 15.64
CA GLN A 28 -2.44 1.13 14.44
C GLN A 28 -3.92 1.21 14.02
N ILE A 29 -4.64 0.09 14.07
CA ILE A 29 -6.08 0.06 13.78
C ILE A 29 -6.87 0.86 14.81
N LEU A 30 -6.50 0.75 16.08
CA LEU A 30 -7.12 1.51 17.16
C LEU A 30 -6.89 3.02 16.98
N GLU A 31 -5.64 3.44 16.73
CA GLU A 31 -5.32 4.84 16.46
C GLU A 31 -6.10 5.37 15.26
N TYR A 32 -6.15 4.60 14.17
CA TYR A 32 -6.95 4.93 12.99
C TYR A 32 -8.44 5.10 13.33
N ALA A 33 -9.02 4.19 14.12
CA ALA A 33 -10.44 4.26 14.51
C ALA A 33 -10.79 5.53 15.30
N TYR A 34 -9.83 6.10 16.04
CA TYR A 34 -10.04 7.29 16.87
C TYR A 34 -9.63 8.61 16.19
N THR A 35 -8.73 8.56 15.20
CA THR A 35 -8.16 9.76 14.57
C THR A 35 -8.54 9.92 13.11
N ALA A 36 -9.03 8.85 12.47
CA ALA A 36 -9.19 8.73 11.02
C ALA A 36 -7.89 8.97 10.22
N THR A 37 -6.72 8.82 10.84
CA THR A 37 -5.42 8.95 10.17
C THR A 37 -4.63 7.65 10.29
N LEU A 38 -4.15 7.13 9.17
CA LEU A 38 -3.31 5.93 9.12
C LEU A 38 -1.84 6.33 8.94
N GLN A 39 -1.02 6.07 9.96
CA GLN A 39 0.43 6.24 9.89
C GLN A 39 1.09 4.87 10.02
N ALA A 40 1.37 4.26 8.87
CA ALA A 40 2.00 2.95 8.80
C ALA A 40 3.21 3.00 7.86
N LYS A 41 4.21 2.18 8.16
CA LYS A 41 5.31 1.96 7.23
C LYS A 41 4.84 0.99 6.13
N ALA A 42 5.51 1.04 4.98
CA ALA A 42 5.23 0.11 3.89
C ALA A 42 5.34 -1.37 4.32
N GLU A 43 6.31 -1.68 5.19
CA GLU A 43 6.50 -3.03 5.76
C GLU A 43 5.31 -3.53 6.61
N ASP A 44 4.46 -2.64 7.10
CA ASP A 44 3.31 -2.96 7.96
C ASP A 44 1.98 -3.01 7.19
N LEU A 45 1.96 -2.62 5.91
CA LEU A 45 0.73 -2.49 5.12
C LEU A 45 0.06 -3.84 4.87
N ASP A 46 0.84 -4.89 4.61
CA ASP A 46 0.30 -6.23 4.35
C ASP A 46 -0.41 -6.79 5.61
N ASP A 47 0.22 -6.65 6.77
CA ASP A 47 -0.35 -7.07 8.06
C ASP A 47 -1.61 -6.26 8.41
N LEU A 48 -1.61 -4.96 8.10
CA LEU A 48 -2.76 -4.08 8.30
C LEU A 48 -3.92 -4.44 7.38
N LEU A 49 -3.65 -4.73 6.12
CA LEU A 49 -4.66 -5.14 5.14
C LEU A 49 -5.31 -6.45 5.59
N TYR A 50 -4.50 -7.45 5.96
CA TYR A 50 -5.00 -8.74 6.46
C TYR A 50 -5.90 -8.58 7.69
N ALA A 51 -5.49 -7.74 8.64
CA ALA A 51 -6.30 -7.47 9.83
C ALA A 51 -7.58 -6.67 9.50
N ALA A 52 -7.54 -5.75 8.54
CA ALA A 52 -8.68 -4.95 8.11
C ALA A 52 -9.77 -5.81 7.45
N GLU A 53 -9.37 -6.79 6.63
CA GLU A 53 -10.27 -7.78 6.02
C GLU A 53 -11.00 -8.59 7.10
N ILE A 54 -10.26 -9.14 8.07
CA ILE A 54 -10.85 -9.94 9.17
C ILE A 54 -11.76 -9.09 10.06
N LEU A 55 -11.37 -7.84 10.33
CA LEU A 55 -12.17 -6.92 11.14
C LEU A 55 -13.33 -6.29 10.36
N GLU A 56 -13.43 -6.56 9.06
CA GLU A 56 -14.41 -5.97 8.14
C GLU A 56 -14.45 -4.43 8.25
N ILE A 57 -13.28 -3.79 8.10
CA ILE A 57 -13.14 -2.34 8.10
C ILE A 57 -12.92 -1.87 6.66
N GLU A 58 -14.01 -1.77 5.88
CA GLU A 58 -14.00 -1.47 4.43
C GLU A 58 -13.09 -0.29 4.06
N TYR A 59 -13.21 0.85 4.77
CA TYR A 59 -12.37 2.01 4.46
C TYR A 59 -10.88 1.76 4.70
N LEU A 60 -10.52 1.00 5.74
CA LEU A 60 -9.12 0.74 6.05
C LEU A 60 -8.50 -0.19 4.99
N GLU A 61 -9.25 -1.20 4.58
CA GLU A 61 -8.88 -2.10 3.48
C GLU A 61 -8.62 -1.31 2.18
N GLU A 62 -9.56 -0.44 1.79
CA GLU A 62 -9.42 0.42 0.60
C GLU A 62 -8.19 1.35 0.69
N GLN A 63 -7.92 1.93 1.86
CA GLN A 63 -6.75 2.80 2.04
C GLN A 63 -5.44 2.02 1.94
N CYS A 64 -5.36 0.84 2.56
CA CYS A 64 -4.17 -0.01 2.48
C CYS A 64 -3.86 -0.41 1.03
N LEU A 65 -4.88 -0.87 0.28
CA LEU A 65 -4.74 -1.22 -1.13
C LEU A 65 -4.28 -0.04 -1.99
N LYS A 66 -4.88 1.14 -1.80
CA LYS A 66 -4.51 2.34 -2.55
C LYS A 66 -3.06 2.76 -2.30
N ILE A 67 -2.59 2.67 -1.06
CA ILE A 67 -1.21 2.99 -0.72
C ILE A 67 -0.25 1.97 -1.35
N LEU A 68 -0.57 0.67 -1.28
CA LEU A 68 0.23 -0.38 -1.91
C LEU A 68 0.33 -0.20 -3.43
N GLU A 69 -0.77 0.11 -4.11
CA GLU A 69 -0.80 0.39 -5.55
C GLU A 69 0.04 1.63 -5.90
N THR A 70 -0.03 2.69 -5.08
CA THR A 70 0.76 3.91 -5.28
C THR A 70 2.25 3.65 -5.14
N ILE A 71 2.66 2.80 -4.20
CA ILE A 71 4.07 2.40 -4.02
C ILE A 71 4.55 1.64 -5.25
N GLN A 72 3.78 0.64 -5.73
CA GLN A 72 4.12 -0.14 -6.92
C GLN A 72 4.23 0.73 -8.18
N ALA A 73 3.28 1.65 -8.40
CA ALA A 73 3.30 2.54 -9.54
C ALA A 73 4.48 3.54 -9.54
N SER A 74 5.04 3.84 -8.36
CA SER A 74 6.21 4.72 -8.24
C SER A 74 7.51 4.00 -8.62
N ASP A 75 7.60 2.70 -8.36
CA ASP A 75 8.79 1.90 -8.67
C ASP A 75 8.92 1.58 -10.18
N ASP A 76 7.80 1.53 -10.92
CA ASP A 76 7.81 1.23 -12.37
C ASP A 76 8.27 2.43 -13.25
N ASN A 77 8.13 3.66 -12.76
CA ASN A 77 8.34 4.87 -13.57
C ASN A 77 9.82 5.31 -13.67
N ASP A 78 10.72 4.72 -12.87
CA ASP A 78 12.16 5.03 -12.90
C ASP A 78 12.94 4.24 -13.98
N THR A 79 12.30 3.27 -14.64
CA THR A 79 12.97 2.39 -15.62
C THR A 79 12.83 2.80 -17.09
N GLU A 80 11.96 3.73 -17.47
CA GLU A 80 11.72 4.09 -18.88
C GLU A 80 12.42 5.37 -19.38
N ALA A 81 13.19 6.09 -18.56
CA ALA A 81 13.80 7.36 -18.94
C ALA A 81 15.23 7.29 -19.56
N THR A 82 15.80 6.10 -19.81
CA THR A 82 17.22 5.96 -20.21
C THR A 82 17.49 5.44 -21.64
N MET A 83 16.47 5.26 -22.49
CA MET A 83 16.66 4.61 -23.81
C MET A 83 16.27 5.46 -25.05
N ALA A 84 16.07 6.78 -24.91
CA ALA A 84 15.58 7.62 -26.02
C ALA A 84 16.42 8.88 -26.31
N GLU A 85 17.74 8.88 -26.06
CA GLU A 85 18.62 9.95 -26.54
C GLU A 85 19.91 9.34 -27.13
N GLY A 86 19.90 9.09 -28.45
CA GLY A 86 21.09 8.61 -29.15
C GLY A 86 20.80 8.12 -30.57
N GLY A 87 20.51 9.03 -31.49
CA GLY A 87 20.39 8.66 -32.90
C GLY A 87 19.80 9.72 -33.82
N ALA A 88 20.38 10.93 -33.85
CA ALA A 88 20.17 11.86 -34.95
C ALA A 88 21.53 12.22 -35.60
N GLU A 89 21.69 11.74 -36.83
CA GLU A 89 22.22 12.49 -37.99
C GLU A 89 23.70 12.94 -37.98
N GLU A 90 24.54 12.27 -38.78
CA GLU A 90 25.47 12.96 -39.70
C GLU A 90 25.58 12.16 -41.02
N GLU A 91 24.79 12.60 -42.01
CA GLU A 91 25.03 12.43 -43.43
C GLU A 91 25.97 13.56 -43.87
N GLU A 92 27.21 13.27 -44.30
CA GLU A 92 27.84 13.80 -45.52
C GLU A 92 29.34 13.46 -45.59
N ASP A 93 29.81 13.42 -46.85
CA ASP A 93 31.20 13.53 -47.29
C ASP A 93 32.11 12.30 -47.15
N ARG A 94 32.15 11.49 -48.22
CA ARG A 94 33.43 11.17 -48.85
C ARG A 94 33.31 11.17 -50.37
N LYS A 95 33.58 12.36 -50.92
CA LYS A 95 34.02 12.55 -52.30
C LYS A 95 35.30 11.76 -52.58
N ALA A 96 35.36 11.23 -53.81
CA ALA A 96 36.55 10.94 -54.62
C ALA A 96 37.48 9.79 -54.18
N ARG A 97 37.58 8.76 -55.03
CA ARG A 97 38.79 8.48 -55.83
C ARG A 97 38.56 7.34 -56.84
N TYR A 98 38.88 7.67 -58.10
CA TYR A 98 39.35 6.84 -59.22
C TYR A 98 38.56 5.61 -59.65
#